data_AF-A0A925I5I9-F1
#
_entry.id   AF-A0A925I5I9-F1
#
_cell.length_a   1.000
_cell.length_b   1.000
_cell.length_c   1.000
_cell.angle_alpha   90.00
_cell.angle_beta   90.00
_cell.angle_gamma   90.00
#
_symmetry.space_group_name_H-M   'P 1'
#
loop_
_entity.id
_entity.type
_entity.pdbx_description
1 polymer ?
#
loop_
_entity_poly.entity_id
_entity_poly.type
_entity_poly.pdbx_seq_one_letter_code
_entity_poly.pdbx_strand_id
1 'polypeptide(L)'
;MANRFKEVKEIRPTPEIEKETPTAQPEQKTSTPKRKGGLAKSLTAVFGGKFLGTDSIIKQIPFIFFISFIALFYIANGYWADDKIRQLNKITNEIKEMRSEQASVNSELKNVSNEHEVELAANKLGLQCIRTPNMKILVTDSATYKTIHPGN
;
A
#
# COMPACT_ATOMS: atom_id res chain seq x y z
N MET A 1 12.47 24.54 24.22
CA MET A 1 13.48 23.58 23.72
C MET A 1 12.79 22.27 23.37
N ALA A 2 13.38 21.51 22.44
CA ALA A 2 12.92 20.24 21.82
C ALA A 2 11.75 20.37 20.80
N ASN A 3 11.76 19.77 19.61
CA ASN A 3 12.72 18.85 18.97
C ASN A 3 12.50 18.78 17.44
N ARG A 4 13.63 18.64 16.73
CA ARG A 4 13.95 17.77 15.58
C ARG A 4 12.77 17.16 14.79
N PHE A 5 12.42 17.79 13.67
CA PHE A 5 11.59 17.21 12.61
C PHE A 5 12.39 16.20 11.78
N LYS A 6 11.89 14.97 11.68
CA LYS A 6 12.32 13.96 10.70
C LYS A 6 11.59 14.21 9.37
N GLU A 7 12.34 14.00 8.29
CA GLU A 7 11.96 14.09 6.88
C GLU A 7 10.63 13.42 6.54
N VAL A 8 9.71 14.20 5.96
CA VAL A 8 8.67 13.70 5.06
C VAL A 8 9.01 14.24 3.68
N LYS A 9 9.24 13.32 2.76
CA LYS A 9 9.51 13.57 1.34
C LYS A 9 8.26 14.10 0.68
N GLU A 10 8.10 15.42 0.70
CA GLU A 10 7.08 16.15 -0.03
C GLU A 10 7.59 16.41 -1.46
N ILE A 11 7.07 15.65 -2.43
CA ILE A 11 7.33 15.86 -3.84
C ILE A 11 6.45 17.04 -4.27
N ARG A 12 7.07 18.22 -4.39
CA ARG A 12 6.42 19.44 -4.90
C ARG A 12 6.16 19.31 -6.41
N PRO A 13 5.03 19.82 -6.93
CA PRO A 13 4.86 20.06 -8.35
C PRO A 13 5.53 21.40 -8.70
N THR A 14 6.51 21.40 -9.60
CA THR A 14 7.02 22.64 -10.19
C THR A 14 6.45 22.79 -11.61
N PRO A 15 5.66 23.84 -11.87
CA PRO A 15 5.41 24.34 -13.20
C PRO A 15 6.45 25.43 -13.51
N GLU A 16 7.38 25.15 -14.41
CA GLU A 16 8.22 26.18 -15.05
C GLU A 16 8.18 25.95 -16.56
N ILE A 17 7.28 26.70 -17.21
CA ILE A 17 7.29 26.95 -18.66
C ILE A 17 7.76 28.40 -18.81
N GLU A 18 9.03 28.56 -19.16
CA GLU A 18 9.59 29.82 -19.61
C GLU A 18 9.29 29.99 -21.11
N LYS A 19 8.81 31.18 -21.48
CA LYS A 19 8.38 31.57 -22.84
C LYS A 19 9.58 32.07 -23.65
N GLU A 20 9.57 31.87 -24.96
CA GLU A 20 9.65 32.96 -25.98
C GLU A 20 9.62 32.40 -27.43
N THR A 21 8.79 33.04 -28.26
CA THR A 21 8.64 32.86 -29.72
C THR A 21 9.57 33.86 -30.43
N PRO A 22 10.06 33.62 -31.68
CA PRO A 22 9.37 34.22 -32.84
C PRO A 22 9.49 33.47 -34.20
N THR A 23 8.36 33.43 -34.91
CA THR A 23 8.17 33.83 -36.34
C THR A 23 8.61 32.92 -37.52
N ALA A 24 7.56 32.45 -38.23
CA ALA A 24 7.36 32.28 -39.68
C ALA A 24 8.06 31.13 -40.46
N GLN A 25 7.25 30.16 -40.89
CA GLN A 25 7.00 29.89 -42.32
C GLN A 25 5.68 29.10 -42.54
N PRO A 26 4.97 29.29 -43.68
CA PRO A 26 3.57 28.89 -43.88
C PRO A 26 3.37 27.66 -44.80
N GLU A 27 2.12 27.18 -44.86
CA GLU A 27 1.48 26.42 -45.96
C GLU A 27 1.40 24.87 -45.96
N GLN A 28 0.37 24.40 -46.68
CA GLN A 28 -0.37 23.13 -46.63
C GLN A 28 0.09 22.06 -47.65
N LYS A 29 -0.51 20.85 -47.51
CA LYS A 29 -0.77 19.75 -48.49
C LYS A 29 0.34 18.75 -48.79
N THR A 30 0.15 17.46 -48.42
CA THR A 30 -0.02 16.30 -49.34
C THR A 30 -0.21 14.92 -48.65
N SER A 31 -1.23 14.18 -49.10
CA SER A 31 -1.44 12.70 -49.22
C SER A 31 -0.95 11.65 -48.17
N THR A 32 -1.90 10.79 -47.75
CA THR A 32 -1.87 9.43 -47.12
C THR A 32 -0.71 8.47 -47.49
N PRO A 33 -0.34 7.40 -46.71
CA PRO A 33 -1.26 6.39 -46.13
C PRO A 33 -0.91 5.68 -44.79
N LYS A 34 -1.95 5.14 -44.14
CA LYS A 34 -1.90 4.19 -43.00
C LYS A 34 -1.13 2.91 -43.38
N ARG A 35 0.00 2.63 -42.72
CA ARG A 35 0.67 1.32 -42.73
C ARG A 35 0.37 0.54 -41.45
N LYS A 36 -0.79 -0.10 -41.37
CA LYS A 36 -1.17 -1.08 -40.30
C LYS A 36 -1.31 -2.52 -40.82
N GLY A 37 -0.65 -2.84 -41.93
CA GLY A 37 -0.85 -4.12 -42.64
C GLY A 37 0.20 -5.21 -42.39
N GLY A 38 1.36 -4.90 -41.81
CA GLY A 38 2.46 -5.86 -41.67
C GLY A 38 2.20 -6.95 -40.62
N LEU A 39 1.74 -6.53 -39.43
CA LEU A 39 1.48 -7.43 -38.30
C LEU A 39 0.23 -8.30 -38.52
N ALA A 40 -0.81 -7.74 -39.15
CA ALA A 40 -1.99 -8.53 -39.51
C ALA A 40 -1.64 -9.60 -40.56
N LYS A 41 -0.81 -9.24 -41.56
CA LYS A 41 -0.35 -10.19 -42.58
C LYS A 41 0.51 -11.30 -42.00
N SER A 42 1.40 -10.99 -41.06
CA SER A 42 2.23 -12.01 -40.40
C SER A 42 1.39 -12.96 -39.54
N LEU A 43 0.43 -12.43 -38.77
CA LEU A 43 -0.51 -13.26 -38.02
C LEU A 43 -1.32 -14.16 -38.98
N THR A 44 -1.89 -13.61 -40.05
CA THR A 44 -2.64 -14.43 -41.04
C THR A 44 -1.77 -15.44 -41.77
N ALA A 45 -0.47 -15.17 -41.98
CA ALA A 45 0.45 -16.11 -42.61
C ALA A 45 0.85 -17.26 -41.68
N VAL A 46 0.93 -17.00 -40.38
CA VAL A 46 1.19 -18.01 -39.35
C VAL A 46 -0.05 -18.87 -39.13
N PHE A 47 -1.24 -18.26 -38.98
CA PHE A 47 -2.49 -18.99 -38.81
C PHE A 47 -2.99 -19.65 -40.11
N GLY A 48 -2.59 -19.16 -41.29
CA GLY A 48 -3.01 -19.64 -42.61
C GLY A 48 -2.29 -20.90 -43.12
N GLY A 49 -1.55 -21.62 -42.26
CA GLY A 49 -1.03 -22.96 -42.57
C GLY A 49 0.33 -23.02 -43.27
N LYS A 50 0.79 -21.91 -43.89
CA LYS A 50 2.12 -21.86 -44.54
C LYS A 50 3.28 -22.01 -43.54
N PHE A 51 3.07 -21.63 -42.28
CA PHE A 51 4.04 -21.82 -41.20
C PHE A 51 3.94 -23.19 -40.54
N LEU A 52 2.74 -23.80 -40.48
CA LEU A 52 2.54 -25.11 -39.84
C LEU A 52 3.00 -26.28 -40.72
N GLY A 53 3.07 -26.09 -42.04
CA GLY A 53 3.45 -27.14 -43.00
C GLY A 53 4.95 -27.33 -43.23
N THR A 54 5.82 -26.66 -42.48
CA THR A 54 7.28 -26.89 -42.57
C THR A 54 7.68 -28.00 -41.59
N ASP A 55 8.50 -28.95 -42.07
CA ASP A 55 8.91 -30.15 -41.30
C ASP A 55 9.49 -29.83 -39.91
N SER A 56 10.20 -28.70 -39.80
CA SER A 56 10.77 -28.22 -38.53
C SER A 56 9.71 -27.82 -37.50
N ILE A 57 8.60 -27.21 -37.92
CA ILE A 57 7.50 -26.82 -37.01
C ILE A 57 6.65 -28.03 -36.64
N ILE A 58 6.45 -28.98 -37.56
CA ILE A 58 5.73 -30.23 -37.29
C ILE A 58 6.43 -31.00 -36.16
N LYS A 59 7.77 -31.05 -36.15
CA LYS A 59 8.55 -31.66 -35.07
C LYS A 59 8.39 -30.96 -33.70
N GLN A 60 8.03 -29.69 -33.71
CA GLN A 60 7.91 -28.82 -32.52
C GLN A 60 6.45 -28.66 -32.02
N ILE A 61 5.47 -29.30 -32.66
CA ILE A 61 4.07 -29.33 -32.22
C ILE A 61 3.88 -29.63 -30.71
N PRO A 62 4.53 -30.63 -30.09
CA PRO A 62 4.35 -30.87 -28.65
C PRO A 62 4.76 -29.68 -27.78
N PHE A 63 5.74 -28.88 -28.21
CA PHE A 63 6.15 -27.68 -27.50
C PHE A 63 5.15 -26.52 -27.65
N ILE A 64 4.55 -26.36 -28.83
CA ILE A 64 3.49 -25.36 -29.05
C ILE A 64 2.25 -25.71 -28.20
N PHE A 65 1.92 -27.00 -28.11
CA PHE A 65 0.86 -27.48 -27.23
C PHE A 65 1.16 -27.18 -25.75
N PHE A 66 2.41 -27.36 -25.32
CA PHE A 66 2.84 -27.02 -23.96
C PHE A 66 2.66 -25.53 -23.65
N ILE A 67 3.01 -24.63 -24.56
CA ILE A 67 2.78 -23.19 -24.38
C ILE A 67 1.28 -22.89 -24.35
N SER A 68 0.50 -23.49 -25.25
CA SER A 68 -0.96 -23.35 -25.26
C SER A 68 -1.58 -23.79 -23.93
N PHE A 69 -1.07 -24.89 -23.35
CA PHE A 69 -1.52 -25.39 -22.07
C PHE A 69 -1.20 -24.40 -20.95
N ILE A 70 0.01 -23.85 -20.90
CA ILE A 70 0.39 -22.80 -19.95
C ILE A 70 -0.48 -21.55 -20.11
N ALA A 71 -0.75 -21.14 -21.35
CA ALA A 71 -1.60 -19.98 -21.61
C ALA A 71 -3.03 -20.18 -21.07
N LEU A 72 -3.58 -21.39 -21.26
CA LEU A 72 -4.88 -21.75 -20.69
C LEU A 72 -4.84 -21.76 -19.16
N PHE A 73 -3.79 -22.34 -18.59
CA PHE A 73 -3.59 -22.38 -17.14
C PHE A 73 -3.45 -20.97 -16.55
N TYR A 74 -2.78 -20.06 -17.25
CA TYR A 74 -2.62 -18.67 -16.86
C TYR A 74 -3.96 -17.93 -16.78
N ILE A 75 -4.80 -18.09 -17.81
CA ILE A 75 -6.15 -17.52 -17.82
C ILE A 75 -6.98 -18.11 -16.68
N ALA A 76 -6.93 -19.44 -16.49
CA ALA A 76 -7.64 -20.12 -15.40
C ALA A 76 -7.18 -19.63 -14.01
N ASN A 77 -5.89 -19.40 -13.83
CA ASN A 77 -5.34 -18.86 -12.60
C ASN A 77 -5.84 -17.43 -12.32
N GLY A 78 -5.95 -16.60 -13.37
CA GLY A 78 -6.53 -15.26 -13.28
C GLY A 78 -7.97 -15.27 -12.74
N TYR A 79 -8.82 -16.16 -13.27
CA TYR A 79 -10.19 -16.31 -12.77
C TYR A 79 -10.24 -16.71 -11.28
N TRP A 80 -9.32 -17.57 -10.83
CA TRP A 80 -9.28 -17.96 -9.42
C TRP A 80 -8.80 -16.83 -8.49
N ALA A 81 -7.94 -15.93 -8.99
CA ALA A 81 -7.47 -14.78 -8.23
C ALA A 81 -8.61 -13.81 -7.91
N ASP A 82 -9.52 -13.57 -8.86
CA ASP A 82 -10.66 -12.67 -8.67
C ASP A 82 -11.59 -13.13 -7.52
N ASP A 83 -11.88 -14.42 -7.45
CA ASP A 83 -12.70 -14.98 -6.36
C ASP A 83 -12.00 -14.87 -5.01
N LYS A 84 -10.67 -15.08 -4.99
CA LYS A 84 -9.87 -14.98 -3.76
C LYS A 84 -9.79 -13.54 -3.26
N ILE A 85 -9.73 -12.55 -4.15
CA ILE A 85 -9.74 -11.12 -3.79
C ILE A 85 -11.04 -10.77 -3.05
N ARG A 86 -12.20 -11.26 -3.54
CA ARG A 86 -13.48 -11.04 -2.85
C ARG A 86 -13.52 -11.68 -1.46
N GLN A 87 -13.03 -12.91 -1.34
CA GLN A 87 -12.93 -13.60 -0.06
C GLN A 87 -12.00 -12.87 0.91
N LEU A 88 -10.84 -12.40 0.42
CA LEU A 88 -9.86 -11.67 1.21
C LEU A 88 -10.44 -10.35 1.76
N ASN A 89 -11.20 -9.62 0.94
CA ASN A 89 -11.88 -8.41 1.39
C ASN A 89 -12.91 -8.70 2.48
N LYS A 90 -13.68 -9.79 2.35
CA LYS A 90 -14.65 -10.21 3.38
C LYS A 90 -13.94 -10.55 4.70
N ILE A 91 -12.92 -11.40 4.64
CA ILE A 91 -12.13 -11.79 5.82
C ILE A 91 -11.48 -10.57 6.48
N THR A 92 -10.98 -9.62 5.69
CA THR A 92 -10.38 -8.37 6.20
C THR A 92 -11.41 -7.51 6.91
N ASN A 93 -12.62 -7.40 6.37
CA ASN A 93 -13.72 -6.70 7.02
C ASN A 93 -14.14 -7.39 8.33
N GLU A 94 -14.23 -8.72 8.34
CA GLU A 94 -14.52 -9.51 9.56
C GLU A 94 -13.47 -9.24 10.66
N ILE A 95 -12.17 -9.20 10.32
CA ILE A 95 -11.10 -8.84 11.26
C ILE A 95 -11.27 -7.40 11.78
N LYS A 96 -11.65 -6.46 10.91
CA LYS A 96 -11.85 -5.06 11.29
C LYS A 96 -13.05 -4.89 12.22
N GLU A 97 -14.14 -5.60 11.94
CA GLU A 97 -15.34 -5.61 12.77
C GLU A 97 -15.05 -6.17 14.16
N MET A 98 -14.42 -7.36 14.23
CA MET A 98 -13.99 -7.96 15.50
C MET A 98 -13.07 -7.03 16.30
N ARG A 99 -12.14 -6.32 15.64
CA ARG A 99 -11.28 -5.33 16.32
C ARG A 99 -12.05 -4.10 16.80
N SER A 100 -13.09 -3.68 16.08
CA SER A 100 -13.95 -2.58 16.49
C SER A 100 -14.73 -2.93 17.75
N GLU A 101 -15.27 -4.14 17.82
CA GLU A 101 -15.95 -4.65 19.02
C GLU A 101 -14.98 -4.69 20.21
N GLN A 102 -13.79 -5.24 20.03
CA GLN A 102 -12.76 -5.24 21.08
C GLN A 102 -12.35 -3.82 21.50
N ALA A 103 -12.22 -2.90 20.54
CA ALA A 103 -11.90 -1.52 20.84
C ALA A 103 -13.01 -0.85 21.67
N SER A 104 -14.28 -1.12 21.35
CA SER A 104 -15.43 -0.62 22.12
C SER A 104 -15.45 -1.19 23.53
N VAL A 105 -15.32 -2.51 23.68
CA VAL A 105 -15.32 -3.18 24.99
C VAL A 105 -14.14 -2.71 25.86
N ASN A 106 -12.94 -2.61 25.29
CA ASN A 106 -11.79 -2.08 26.01
C ASN A 106 -11.93 -0.59 26.32
N SER A 107 -12.64 0.19 25.49
CA SER A 107 -12.94 1.60 25.77
C SER A 107 -13.87 1.73 26.97
N GLU A 108 -14.91 0.89 27.07
CA GLU A 108 -15.80 0.88 28.23
C GLU A 108 -15.05 0.53 29.51
N LEU A 109 -14.21 -0.51 29.49
CA LEU A 109 -13.36 -0.87 30.63
C LEU A 109 -12.39 0.25 31.00
N LYS A 110 -11.77 0.87 30.00
CA LYS A 110 -10.86 2.02 30.21
C LYS A 110 -11.59 3.23 30.75
N ASN A 111 -12.85 3.45 30.37
CA ASN A 111 -13.67 4.53 30.92
C ASN A 111 -13.90 4.36 32.40
N VAL A 112 -14.31 3.17 32.83
CA VAL A 112 -14.49 2.86 34.26
C VAL A 112 -13.17 2.92 35.04
N SER A 113 -12.05 2.53 34.40
CA SER A 113 -10.72 2.62 35.01
C SER A 113 -10.00 3.95 34.74
N ASN A 114 -10.65 4.94 34.12
CA ASN A 114 -9.98 6.18 33.77
C ASN A 114 -9.55 6.86 35.06
N GLU A 115 -8.30 7.32 35.08
CA GLU A 115 -7.68 7.98 36.23
C GLU A 115 -8.54 9.12 36.79
N HIS A 116 -9.27 9.83 35.92
CA HIS A 116 -10.19 10.90 36.29
C HIS A 116 -11.50 10.42 36.96
N GLU A 117 -12.13 9.34 36.48
CA GLU A 117 -13.33 8.78 37.13
C GLU A 117 -12.98 8.15 38.47
N VAL A 118 -11.83 7.47 38.54
CA VAL A 118 -11.28 6.91 39.77
C VAL A 118 -10.91 8.03 40.74
N GLU A 119 -10.34 9.14 40.28
CA GLU A 119 -10.06 10.32 41.11
C GLU A 119 -11.34 10.97 41.64
N LEU A 120 -12.40 11.09 40.83
CA LEU A 120 -13.70 11.59 41.28
C LEU A 120 -14.34 10.65 42.32
N ALA A 121 -14.27 9.34 42.12
CA ALA A 121 -14.78 8.35 43.06
C ALA A 121 -13.95 8.30 44.37
N ALA A 122 -12.63 8.40 44.27
CA ALA A 122 -11.72 8.46 45.42
C ALA A 122 -11.90 9.76 46.23
N ASN A 123 -12.09 10.90 45.56
CA ASN A 123 -12.40 12.17 46.22
C ASN A 123 -13.74 12.12 46.96
N LYS A 124 -14.76 11.42 46.43
CA LYS A 124 -16.03 11.17 47.14
C LYS A 124 -15.83 10.33 48.41
N LEU A 125 -14.77 9.53 48.47
CA LEU A 125 -14.35 8.74 49.64
C LEU A 125 -13.35 9.49 50.54
N GLY A 126 -13.03 10.76 50.23
CA GLY A 126 -12.08 11.59 50.99
C GLY A 126 -10.60 11.29 50.72
N LEU A 127 -10.29 10.50 49.69
CA LEU A 127 -8.93 10.12 49.30
C LEU A 127 -8.43 11.01 48.16
N GLN A 128 -7.26 11.64 48.33
CA GLN A 128 -6.61 12.44 47.28
C GLN A 128 -5.67 11.58 46.45
N CYS A 129 -5.85 11.58 45.13
CA CYS A 129 -4.97 10.88 44.20
C CYS A 129 -3.63 11.63 44.06
N ILE A 130 -2.52 10.88 44.11
CA ILE A 130 -1.17 11.42 43.87
C ILE A 130 -1.01 11.69 42.37
N ARG A 131 -1.07 12.97 41.98
CA ARG A 131 -1.03 13.45 40.58
C ARG A 131 0.38 13.51 39.96
N THR A 132 1.40 13.08 40.69
CA THR A 132 2.79 13.07 40.22
C THR A 132 3.24 11.64 39.93
N PRO A 133 3.84 11.37 38.77
CA PRO A 133 4.43 10.06 38.50
C PRO A 133 5.48 9.77 39.57
N ASN A 134 5.35 8.61 40.22
CA ASN A 134 6.24 8.17 41.28
C ASN A 134 7.70 8.21 40.82
N MET A 135 8.52 9.00 41.51
CA MET A 135 9.95 9.07 41.24
C MET A 135 10.57 7.69 41.44
N LYS A 136 11.24 7.16 40.41
CA LYS A 136 12.11 5.98 40.57
C LYS A 136 13.28 6.37 41.46
N ILE A 137 13.28 5.86 42.69
CA ILE A 137 14.41 5.94 43.60
C ILE A 137 15.37 4.84 43.17
N LEU A 138 16.46 5.20 42.49
CA LEU A 138 17.56 4.26 42.24
C LEU A 138 18.54 4.39 43.41
N VAL A 139 18.72 3.32 44.18
CA VAL A 139 19.68 3.28 45.29
C VAL A 139 21.06 3.00 44.70
N THR A 140 21.82 4.07 44.45
CA THR A 140 23.24 4.01 44.14
C THR A 140 24.01 4.43 45.38
N ASP A 141 24.19 3.49 46.30
CA ASP A 141 24.93 3.62 47.56
C ASP A 141 24.27 4.42 48.71
N SER A 142 24.53 3.91 49.91
CA SER A 142 23.84 4.12 51.18
C SER A 142 23.94 5.52 51.80
N ALA A 143 24.67 6.45 51.19
CA ALA A 143 24.99 7.75 51.78
C ALA A 143 24.54 8.98 50.98
N THR A 144 23.96 8.88 49.77
CA THR A 144 23.50 10.09 49.06
C THR A 144 22.37 9.80 48.07
N TYR A 145 21.19 10.39 48.30
CA TYR A 145 20.12 10.40 47.30
C TYR A 145 20.30 11.59 46.34
N LYS A 146 20.33 11.34 45.04
CA LYS A 146 20.32 12.38 44.01
C LYS A 146 18.99 12.33 43.27
N THR A 147 18.16 13.36 43.45
CA THR A 147 16.93 13.54 42.67
C THR A 147 17.28 14.05 41.28
N ILE A 148 16.93 13.29 40.24
CA ILE A 148 17.12 13.71 38.85
C ILE A 148 15.82 14.39 38.39
N HIS A 149 15.88 15.69 38.10
CA HIS A 149 14.80 16.42 37.44
C HIS A 149 14.81 16.08 35.95
N PRO A 150 13.71 15.59 35.36
CA PRO A 150 13.61 15.41 33.92
C PRO A 150 13.37 16.78 33.26
N GLY A 151 14.46 17.46 32.88
CA GLY A 151 14.35 18.80 32.27
C GLY A 151 15.68 19.50 31.99
N ASN A 152 16.65 18.79 31.39
CA ASN A 152 17.72 19.39 30.57
C ASN A 152 18.23 18.36 29.56
#